data_AF-S0FJV9-F1
#
_entry.id   AF-S0FJV9-F1
#
_cell.length_a   1.000
_cell.length_b   1.000
_cell.length_c   1.000
_cell.angle_alpha   90.00
_cell.angle_beta   90.00
_cell.angle_gamma   90.00
#
_symmetry.space_group_name_H-M   'P 1'
#
loop_
_entity.id
_entity.type
_entity.pdbx_description
1 polymer ?
#
loop_
_entity_poly.entity_id
_entity_poly.type
_entity_poly.pdbx_seq_one_letter_code
_entity_poly.pdbx_strand_id
1 'polypeptide(L)'
;MNIKYDINNPMAPLWFMYPHIGRYSIGWRMGYGENFAYEFGNWYSSLSKEEQKQYQDMFPTPVGWHGWYEEEYTNEDYYDDDYLLWNKDGKMTYTLDSLCDKYKRDIDIEYVFFWGHQPSKDGSITKSCFSQWWKSDFIINIDKYCCMEQYMMAEKARLFQDTEVLKKIMDSTDPKQIKELGRKVKNFKDDIWEKKRYSIILNGNYAKFTQNEDIKQFLLQTKNKVLVEASPYDKIWGIGMIADDEKVENPFEWKGQNLLGFALMEVRDEIARIYKNHYKLNLNELHEEFD
;
A
#
# COMPACT_ATOMS: atom_id res chain seq x y z
N MET A 1 37.60 -8.90 -13.57
CA MET A 1 36.79 -7.78 -13.02
C MET A 1 36.37 -8.20 -11.63
N ASN A 2 36.58 -7.37 -10.60
CA ASN A 2 35.97 -7.64 -9.30
C ASN A 2 34.46 -7.50 -9.50
N ILE A 3 33.74 -8.62 -9.44
CA ILE A 3 32.29 -8.63 -9.54
C ILE A 3 31.79 -8.01 -8.23
N LYS A 4 31.27 -6.78 -8.32
CA LYS A 4 30.76 -6.02 -7.15
C LYS A 4 29.46 -6.63 -6.60
N TYR A 5 28.62 -7.13 -7.50
CA TYR A 5 27.32 -7.73 -7.20
C TYR A 5 27.21 -9.13 -7.77
N ASP A 6 26.76 -10.08 -6.97
CA ASP A 6 26.49 -11.47 -7.36
C ASP A 6 25.21 -11.98 -6.67
N ILE A 7 24.87 -13.26 -6.81
CA ILE A 7 23.64 -13.79 -6.21
C ILE A 7 23.65 -13.80 -4.66
N ASN A 8 24.83 -13.75 -4.03
CA ASN A 8 25.00 -13.71 -2.58
C ASN A 8 25.10 -12.27 -2.04
N ASN A 9 25.49 -11.31 -2.88
CA ASN A 9 25.42 -9.87 -2.65
C ASN A 9 24.67 -9.18 -3.80
N PRO A 10 23.34 -9.36 -3.89
CA PRO A 10 22.60 -8.97 -5.10
C PRO A 10 22.25 -7.48 -5.12
N MET A 11 22.07 -6.95 -6.33
CA MET A 11 21.43 -5.63 -6.48
C MET A 11 19.95 -5.72 -6.04
N ALA A 12 19.44 -4.63 -5.49
CA ALA A 12 18.04 -4.55 -5.11
C ALA A 12 17.12 -4.53 -6.34
N PRO A 13 15.96 -5.20 -6.28
CA PRO A 13 14.91 -4.95 -7.25
C PRO A 13 14.51 -3.47 -7.27
N LEU A 14 14.08 -2.98 -8.44
CA LEU A 14 13.72 -1.58 -8.66
C LEU A 14 12.69 -1.05 -7.65
N TRP A 15 11.71 -1.87 -7.28
CA TRP A 15 10.65 -1.50 -6.31
C TRP A 15 11.13 -1.43 -4.86
N PHE A 16 12.31 -1.96 -4.53
CA PHE A 16 12.93 -1.72 -3.22
C PHE A 16 13.89 -0.54 -3.24
N MET A 17 14.62 -0.34 -4.34
CA MET A 17 15.53 0.79 -4.49
C MET A 17 14.78 2.12 -4.51
N TYR A 18 13.77 2.24 -5.37
CA TYR A 18 12.96 3.45 -5.49
C TYR A 18 11.47 3.10 -5.38
N PRO A 19 10.96 2.82 -4.17
CA PRO A 19 9.60 2.32 -3.94
C PRO A 19 8.50 3.29 -4.38
N HIS A 20 8.83 4.56 -4.62
CA HIS A 20 7.92 5.57 -5.13
C HIS A 20 7.88 5.66 -6.66
N ILE A 21 8.85 5.12 -7.39
CA ILE A 21 8.83 5.15 -8.87
C ILE A 21 8.05 3.94 -9.39
N GLY A 22 6.86 4.16 -9.93
CA GLY A 22 6.06 3.08 -10.52
C GLY A 22 6.73 2.45 -11.75
N ARG A 23 6.41 1.18 -12.06
CA ARG A 23 6.99 0.40 -13.18
C ARG A 23 7.00 1.16 -14.52
N TYR A 24 5.91 1.86 -14.83
CA TYR A 24 5.74 2.60 -16.09
C TYR A 24 6.13 4.07 -16.01
N SER A 25 6.71 4.51 -14.89
CA SER A 25 7.14 5.88 -14.72
C SER A 25 8.27 6.23 -15.67
N ILE A 26 8.21 7.45 -16.21
CA ILE A 26 9.29 8.02 -17.02
C ILE A 26 10.58 8.21 -16.20
N GLY A 27 10.50 8.17 -14.87
CA GLY A 27 11.64 8.25 -13.96
C GLY A 27 12.70 7.16 -14.16
N TRP A 28 12.32 6.02 -14.76
CA TRP A 28 13.24 4.94 -15.14
C TRP A 28 13.98 5.18 -16.46
N ARG A 29 13.58 6.18 -17.24
CA ARG A 29 14.11 6.44 -18.60
C ARG A 29 14.67 7.85 -18.81
N MET A 30 14.24 8.80 -17.97
CA MET A 30 14.65 10.21 -18.03
C MET A 30 14.67 10.83 -16.63
N GLY A 31 14.89 10.02 -15.60
CA GLY A 31 14.95 10.48 -14.21
C GLY A 31 16.15 9.87 -13.48
N TYR A 32 16.30 10.19 -12.19
CA TYR A 32 17.43 9.69 -11.39
C TYR A 32 17.42 8.15 -11.22
N GLY A 33 16.30 7.47 -11.50
CA GLY A 33 16.22 6.02 -11.51
C GLY A 33 16.85 5.34 -12.73
N GLU A 34 17.15 6.08 -13.79
CA GLU A 34 17.64 5.53 -15.07
C GLU A 34 18.98 4.81 -14.94
N ASN A 35 19.95 5.42 -14.26
CA ASN A 35 21.28 4.84 -14.08
C ASN A 35 21.22 3.51 -13.32
N PHE A 36 20.45 3.48 -12.22
CA PHE A 36 20.24 2.25 -11.45
C PHE A 36 19.57 1.16 -12.28
N ALA A 37 18.50 1.49 -13.02
CA ALA A 37 17.79 0.51 -13.85
C ALA A 37 18.69 -0.07 -14.95
N TYR A 38 19.56 0.76 -15.55
CA TYR A 38 20.54 0.31 -16.53
C TYR A 38 21.56 -0.67 -15.92
N GLU A 39 22.17 -0.31 -14.80
CA GLU A 39 23.14 -1.18 -14.12
C GLU A 39 22.50 -2.47 -13.59
N PHE A 40 21.28 -2.38 -13.05
CA PHE A 40 20.48 -3.54 -12.67
C PHE A 40 20.26 -4.48 -13.86
N GLY A 41 19.87 -3.93 -15.02
CA GLY A 41 19.64 -4.72 -16.24
C GLY A 41 20.91 -5.44 -16.71
N ASN A 42 22.06 -4.76 -16.68
CA ASN A 42 23.36 -5.36 -17.03
C ASN A 42 23.73 -6.49 -16.07
N TRP A 43 23.62 -6.25 -14.76
CA TRP A 43 23.93 -7.23 -13.74
C TRP A 43 22.99 -8.45 -13.82
N TYR A 44 21.68 -8.23 -13.85
CA TYR A 44 20.69 -9.31 -13.90
C TYR A 44 20.84 -10.16 -15.17
N SER A 45 21.15 -9.53 -16.31
CA SER A 45 21.43 -10.25 -17.57
C SER A 45 22.75 -11.01 -17.57
N SER A 46 23.68 -10.68 -16.66
CA SER A 46 24.95 -11.40 -16.51
C SER A 46 24.85 -12.68 -15.68
N LEU A 47 23.76 -12.83 -14.91
CA LEU A 47 23.48 -14.03 -14.12
C LEU A 47 23.12 -15.23 -15.01
N SER A 48 23.47 -16.43 -14.57
CA SER A 48 22.96 -17.68 -15.17
C SER A 48 21.43 -17.79 -15.01
N LYS A 49 20.78 -18.64 -15.81
CA LYS A 49 19.32 -18.85 -15.70
C LYS A 49 18.92 -19.42 -14.33
N GLU A 50 19.79 -20.25 -13.74
CA GLU A 50 19.62 -20.76 -12.38
C GLU A 50 19.70 -19.64 -11.33
N GLU A 51 20.66 -18.72 -11.47
CA GLU A 51 20.80 -17.57 -10.56
C GLU A 51 19.66 -16.56 -10.74
N GLN A 52 19.21 -16.31 -11.97
CA GLN A 52 18.02 -15.48 -12.23
C GLN A 52 16.79 -16.07 -11.53
N LYS A 53 16.56 -17.37 -11.65
CA LYS A 53 15.47 -18.04 -10.95
C LYS A 53 15.60 -17.93 -9.43
N GLN A 54 16.81 -18.17 -8.89
CA GLN A 54 17.08 -18.00 -7.47
C GLN A 54 16.79 -16.56 -7.00
N TYR A 55 17.15 -15.56 -7.82
CA TYR A 55 16.88 -14.15 -7.53
C TYR A 55 15.37 -13.85 -7.50
N GLN A 56 14.62 -14.33 -8.50
CA GLN A 56 13.17 -14.18 -8.58
C GLN A 56 12.46 -14.84 -7.39
N ASP A 57 12.89 -16.03 -6.97
CA ASP A 57 12.36 -16.72 -5.80
C ASP A 57 12.66 -15.97 -4.49
N MET A 58 13.80 -15.30 -4.41
CA MET A 58 14.15 -14.45 -3.27
C MET A 58 13.35 -13.15 -3.26
N PHE A 59 13.15 -12.55 -4.42
CA PHE A 59 12.56 -11.23 -4.62
C PHE A 59 11.44 -11.28 -5.65
N PRO A 60 10.29 -11.86 -5.29
CA PRO A 60 9.14 -11.90 -6.19
C PRO A 60 8.61 -10.49 -6.46
N THR A 61 7.92 -10.32 -7.57
CA THR A 61 7.33 -9.03 -7.94
C THR A 61 6.13 -8.69 -7.04
N PRO A 62 6.01 -7.43 -6.60
CA PRO A 62 4.79 -6.94 -5.96
C PRO A 62 3.67 -6.69 -6.96
N VAL A 63 2.45 -6.51 -6.47
CA VAL A 63 1.34 -5.96 -7.25
C VAL A 63 1.77 -4.66 -7.95
N GLY A 64 1.48 -4.54 -9.25
CA GLY A 64 1.94 -3.46 -10.13
C GLY A 64 3.25 -3.76 -10.86
N TRP A 65 3.92 -4.86 -10.52
CA TRP A 65 5.16 -5.33 -11.13
C TRP A 65 5.06 -6.77 -11.69
N HIS A 66 3.88 -7.39 -11.75
CA HIS A 66 3.74 -8.74 -12.26
C HIS A 66 4.07 -8.82 -13.76
N GLY A 67 4.83 -9.85 -14.14
CA GLY A 67 5.42 -9.96 -15.48
C GLY A 67 6.73 -9.16 -15.69
N TRP A 68 7.30 -8.54 -14.64
CA TRP A 68 8.55 -7.77 -14.78
C TRP A 68 9.76 -8.64 -15.18
N TYR A 69 9.84 -9.88 -14.70
CA TYR A 69 10.95 -10.78 -14.99
C TYR A 69 10.82 -11.55 -16.30
N GLU A 70 9.65 -11.49 -16.95
CA GLU A 70 9.37 -12.27 -18.16
C GLU A 70 10.14 -11.73 -19.36
N GLU A 71 10.61 -12.63 -20.23
CA GLU A 71 11.36 -12.26 -21.44
C GLU A 71 10.47 -11.55 -22.47
N GLU A 72 9.19 -11.93 -22.51
CA GLU A 72 8.17 -11.23 -23.30
C GLU A 72 7.52 -10.15 -22.45
N TYR A 73 7.20 -9.00 -23.07
CA TYR A 73 6.50 -7.93 -22.37
C TYR A 73 5.08 -8.37 -22.03
N THR A 74 4.89 -8.90 -20.82
CA THR A 74 3.59 -9.23 -20.24
C THR A 74 3.26 -8.25 -19.11
N ASN A 75 2.04 -7.73 -19.15
CA ASN A 75 1.43 -7.07 -18.00
C ASN A 75 0.40 -8.04 -17.42
N GLU A 76 0.77 -8.69 -16.34
CA GLU A 76 -0.10 -9.67 -15.66
C GLU A 76 -0.93 -9.03 -14.55
N ASP A 77 -0.67 -7.76 -14.24
CA ASP A 77 -1.49 -6.99 -13.32
C ASP A 77 -2.81 -6.58 -13.95
N TYR A 78 -3.81 -6.40 -13.09
CA TYR A 78 -5.14 -5.96 -13.49
C TYR A 78 -5.22 -4.44 -13.43
N TYR A 79 -5.76 -3.83 -14.49
CA TYR A 79 -6.00 -2.40 -14.55
C TYR A 79 -7.44 -2.15 -14.94
N ASP A 80 -8.02 -1.10 -14.35
CA ASP A 80 -9.28 -0.53 -14.79
C ASP A 80 -9.04 0.98 -15.03
N ASP A 81 -8.96 1.35 -16.30
CA ASP A 81 -8.34 2.58 -16.79
C ASP A 81 -6.88 2.71 -16.28
N ASP A 82 -6.52 3.84 -15.69
CA ASP A 82 -5.19 4.10 -15.12
C ASP A 82 -5.03 3.57 -13.67
N TYR A 83 -6.01 2.83 -13.14
CA TYR A 83 -6.00 2.36 -11.76
C TYR A 83 -5.59 0.89 -11.67
N LEU A 84 -4.47 0.65 -10.99
CA LEU A 84 -4.02 -0.69 -10.62
C LEU A 84 -5.01 -1.35 -9.66
N LEU A 85 -5.47 -2.54 -10.03
CA LEU A 85 -6.30 -3.43 -9.23
C LEU A 85 -5.43 -4.58 -8.68
N TRP A 86 -5.62 -4.91 -7.41
CA TRP A 86 -4.81 -5.95 -6.76
C TRP A 86 -5.28 -7.37 -7.07
N ASN A 87 -6.55 -7.51 -7.40
CA ASN A 87 -7.17 -8.77 -7.75
C ASN A 87 -8.03 -8.56 -9.00
N LYS A 88 -8.28 -9.65 -9.72
CA LYS A 88 -9.16 -9.65 -10.87
C LYS A 88 -10.51 -9.02 -10.52
N ASP A 89 -10.99 -8.12 -11.38
CA ASP A 89 -12.23 -7.37 -11.23
C ASP A 89 -12.31 -6.51 -9.94
N GLY A 90 -11.16 -6.22 -9.30
CA GLY A 90 -11.11 -5.44 -8.06
C GLY A 90 -11.65 -6.18 -6.84
N LYS A 91 -11.73 -7.52 -6.91
CA LYS A 91 -12.30 -8.35 -5.85
C LYS A 91 -11.47 -8.27 -4.57
N MET A 92 -12.14 -8.03 -3.44
CA MET A 92 -11.48 -8.03 -2.13
C MET A 92 -11.11 -9.46 -1.71
N THR A 93 -9.93 -9.64 -1.13
CA THR A 93 -9.48 -10.91 -0.55
C THR A 93 -10.18 -11.16 0.78
N TYR A 94 -10.32 -10.10 1.59
CA TYR A 94 -11.02 -10.15 2.88
C TYR A 94 -12.37 -9.46 2.78
N THR A 95 -13.42 -10.12 3.28
CA THR A 95 -14.78 -9.59 3.29
C THR A 95 -15.47 -9.83 4.62
N LEU A 96 -16.48 -9.01 4.94
CA LEU A 96 -17.31 -9.21 6.11
C LEU A 96 -17.99 -10.58 6.09
N ASP A 97 -18.48 -11.03 4.93
CA ASP A 97 -19.08 -12.36 4.78
C ASP A 97 -18.10 -13.48 5.15
N SER A 98 -16.86 -13.40 4.67
CA SER A 98 -15.82 -14.39 5.00
C SER A 98 -15.47 -14.41 6.49
N LEU A 99 -15.54 -13.25 7.16
CA LEU A 99 -15.30 -13.12 8.59
C LEU A 99 -16.48 -13.66 9.41
N CYS A 100 -17.71 -13.35 9.00
CA CYS A 100 -18.94 -13.90 9.53
C CYS A 100 -18.99 -15.43 9.44
N ASP A 101 -18.51 -16.01 8.33
CA ASP A 101 -18.41 -17.45 8.16
C ASP A 101 -17.37 -18.09 9.09
N LYS A 102 -16.23 -17.43 9.33
CA LYS A 102 -15.26 -17.88 10.34
C LYS A 102 -15.86 -17.87 11.74
N TYR A 103 -16.55 -16.77 12.10
CA TYR A 103 -17.21 -16.62 13.39
C TYR A 103 -18.29 -17.69 13.61
N LYS A 104 -19.15 -17.95 12.61
CA LYS A 104 -20.16 -19.03 12.65
C LYS A 104 -19.57 -20.42 12.88
N ARG A 105 -18.34 -20.65 12.41
CA ARG A 105 -17.62 -21.93 12.55
C ARG A 105 -16.86 -22.05 13.86
N ASP A 106 -17.01 -21.07 14.77
CA ASP A 106 -16.30 -21.04 16.06
C ASP A 106 -14.77 -21.11 15.88
N ILE A 107 -14.28 -20.54 14.78
CA ILE A 107 -12.83 -20.35 14.56
C ILE A 107 -12.42 -19.19 15.46
N ASP A 108 -11.36 -19.38 16.25
CA ASP A 108 -10.78 -18.33 17.08
C ASP A 108 -10.31 -17.15 16.21
N ILE A 109 -10.82 -15.96 16.51
CA ILE A 109 -10.51 -14.72 15.78
C ILE A 109 -9.93 -13.71 16.75
N GLU A 110 -8.65 -13.40 16.57
CA GLU A 110 -8.01 -12.31 17.28
C GLU A 110 -8.21 -10.98 16.54
N TYR A 111 -8.61 -9.94 17.25
CA TYR A 111 -8.86 -8.61 16.70
C TYR A 111 -7.81 -7.59 17.14
N VAL A 112 -7.57 -6.59 16.27
CA VAL A 112 -6.92 -5.33 16.62
C VAL A 112 -7.88 -4.19 16.28
N PHE A 113 -8.62 -3.72 17.28
CA PHE A 113 -9.49 -2.56 17.15
C PHE A 113 -8.68 -1.27 17.21
N PHE A 114 -8.76 -0.43 16.19
CA PHE A 114 -8.09 0.86 16.15
C PHE A 114 -9.07 1.98 15.81
N TRP A 115 -8.84 3.15 16.41
CA TRP A 115 -9.52 4.39 16.10
C TRP A 115 -8.70 5.57 16.63
N GLY A 116 -8.82 6.73 15.98
CA GLY A 116 -7.94 7.87 16.21
C GLY A 116 -6.64 7.78 15.42
N HIS A 117 -5.85 8.85 15.43
CA HIS A 117 -4.70 9.05 14.53
C HIS A 117 -3.49 9.70 15.21
N GLN A 118 -3.53 9.88 16.53
CA GLN A 118 -2.47 10.54 17.28
C GLN A 118 -1.50 9.49 17.83
N PRO A 119 -0.19 9.78 17.88
CA PRO A 119 0.76 8.96 18.62
C PRO A 119 0.40 8.94 20.11
N SER A 120 0.99 8.01 20.85
CA SER A 120 0.99 8.08 22.31
C SER A 120 1.70 9.35 22.80
N LYS A 121 1.51 9.69 24.08
CA LYS A 121 2.11 10.90 24.67
C LYS A 121 3.65 10.90 24.65
N ASP A 122 4.28 9.72 24.63
CA ASP A 122 5.73 9.56 24.56
C ASP A 122 6.26 9.45 23.13
N GLY A 123 5.39 9.58 22.12
CA GLY A 123 5.74 9.50 20.70
C GLY A 123 5.83 8.08 20.15
N SER A 124 5.62 7.04 20.97
CA SER A 124 5.60 5.66 20.49
C SER A 124 4.44 5.41 19.51
N ILE A 125 4.70 4.53 18.55
CA ILE A 125 3.69 4.09 17.59
C ILE A 125 2.68 3.20 18.32
N THR A 126 1.41 3.47 18.05
CA THR A 126 0.29 2.66 18.54
C THR A 126 -0.57 2.28 17.36
N LYS A 127 -1.60 1.45 17.61
CA LYS A 127 -2.59 1.04 16.59
C LYS A 127 -3.27 2.19 15.85
N SER A 128 -3.19 3.43 16.35
CA SER A 128 -3.66 4.62 15.62
C SER A 128 -2.89 4.88 14.32
N CYS A 129 -1.71 4.29 14.10
CA CYS A 129 -0.95 4.40 12.85
C CYS A 129 -1.66 3.78 11.63
N PHE A 130 -2.63 2.89 11.87
CA PHE A 130 -3.51 2.32 10.85
C PHE A 130 -4.51 3.33 10.29
N SER A 131 -4.77 4.43 11.01
CA SER A 131 -5.65 5.49 10.51
C SER A 131 -5.10 6.14 9.25
N GLN A 132 -6.00 6.49 8.34
CA GLN A 132 -5.67 7.25 7.11
C GLN A 132 -5.22 8.69 7.42
N TRP A 133 -5.52 9.18 8.63
CA TRP A 133 -5.11 10.48 9.14
C TRP A 133 -3.77 10.49 9.88
N TRP A 134 -3.17 9.31 10.13
CA TRP A 134 -1.84 9.24 10.72
C TRP A 134 -0.84 9.99 9.83
N LYS A 135 -0.09 10.93 10.43
CA LYS A 135 0.90 11.73 9.72
C LYS A 135 2.12 10.88 9.40
N SER A 136 2.34 10.66 8.12
CA SER A 136 3.38 9.81 7.57
C SER A 136 3.52 10.20 6.11
N ASP A 137 4.66 10.80 5.80
CA ASP A 137 4.95 11.23 4.44
C ASP A 137 5.23 10.02 3.55
N PHE A 138 4.75 10.05 2.31
CA PHE A 138 5.11 9.09 1.29
C PHE A 138 4.96 9.71 -0.10
N ILE A 139 5.60 9.12 -1.10
CA ILE A 139 5.66 9.62 -2.47
C ILE A 139 5.12 8.55 -3.41
N ILE A 140 4.32 8.96 -4.38
CA ILE A 140 3.96 8.11 -5.53
C ILE A 140 4.30 8.88 -6.79
N ASN A 141 5.23 8.34 -7.56
CA ASN A 141 5.93 9.00 -8.66
C ASN A 141 6.56 10.33 -8.21
N ILE A 142 5.92 11.46 -8.54
CA ILE A 142 6.37 12.81 -8.20
C ILE A 142 5.52 13.47 -7.11
N ASP A 143 4.37 12.88 -6.78
CA ASP A 143 3.43 13.47 -5.85
C ASP A 143 3.78 13.04 -4.41
N LYS A 144 3.99 14.04 -3.55
CA LYS A 144 4.23 13.84 -2.12
C LYS A 144 2.93 14.03 -1.34
N TYR A 145 2.65 13.09 -0.44
CA TYR A 145 1.47 13.11 0.43
C TYR A 145 1.90 13.11 1.89
N CYS A 146 1.23 13.90 2.73
CA CYS A 146 1.50 13.98 4.17
C CYS A 146 0.76 12.92 5.01
N CYS A 147 -0.26 12.29 4.42
CA CYS A 147 -1.01 11.18 4.99
C CYS A 147 -1.85 10.51 3.91
N MET A 148 -2.41 9.34 4.24
CA MET A 148 -3.23 8.57 3.33
C MET A 148 -4.54 9.26 2.93
N GLU A 149 -5.13 10.07 3.81
CA GLU A 149 -6.36 10.78 3.42
C GLU A 149 -6.10 11.87 2.38
N GLN A 150 -4.94 12.54 2.41
CA GLN A 150 -4.58 13.50 1.37
C GLN A 150 -4.52 12.79 0.01
N TYR A 151 -3.86 11.63 -0.03
CA TYR A 151 -3.81 10.77 -1.21
C TYR A 151 -5.21 10.33 -1.65
N MET A 152 -6.06 9.82 -0.74
CA MET A 152 -7.42 9.38 -1.08
C MET A 152 -8.24 10.52 -1.71
N MET A 153 -8.16 11.74 -1.17
CA MET A 153 -8.90 12.89 -1.70
C MET A 153 -8.29 13.38 -3.03
N ALA A 154 -6.97 13.32 -3.20
CA ALA A 154 -6.31 13.63 -4.45
C ALA A 154 -6.73 12.66 -5.56
N GLU A 155 -6.73 11.35 -5.28
CA GLU A 155 -7.16 10.33 -6.24
C GLU A 155 -8.65 10.43 -6.57
N LYS A 156 -9.48 10.78 -5.60
CA LYS A 156 -10.88 11.13 -5.86
C LYS A 156 -10.99 12.30 -6.83
N ALA A 157 -10.21 13.37 -6.64
CA ALA A 157 -10.21 14.51 -7.55
C ALA A 157 -9.69 14.15 -8.95
N ARG A 158 -8.65 13.30 -9.06
CA ARG A 158 -8.14 12.76 -10.34
C ARG A 158 -9.21 11.95 -11.07
N LEU A 159 -9.88 11.03 -10.37
CA LEU A 159 -10.90 10.15 -10.93
C LEU A 159 -12.05 10.93 -11.59
N PHE A 160 -12.43 12.06 -10.99
CA PHE A 160 -13.49 12.94 -11.51
C PHE A 160 -12.98 14.16 -12.28
N GLN A 161 -11.69 14.14 -12.64
CA GLN A 161 -11.01 15.15 -13.47
C GLN A 161 -11.13 16.59 -12.93
N ASP A 162 -11.20 16.74 -11.60
CA ASP A 162 -11.28 18.04 -10.93
C ASP A 162 -9.87 18.54 -10.56
N THR A 163 -9.16 19.06 -11.57
CA THR A 163 -7.79 19.56 -11.43
C THR A 163 -7.68 20.76 -10.48
N GLU A 164 -8.75 21.56 -10.34
CA GLU A 164 -8.78 22.73 -9.45
C GLU A 164 -8.80 22.29 -7.98
N VAL A 165 -9.68 21.34 -7.63
CA VAL A 165 -9.75 20.79 -6.27
C VAL A 165 -8.53 19.95 -5.96
N LEU A 166 -8.03 19.16 -6.93
CA LEU A 166 -6.79 18.41 -6.80
C LEU A 166 -5.63 19.30 -6.36
N LYS A 167 -5.40 20.42 -7.07
CA LYS A 167 -4.33 21.36 -6.71
C LYS A 167 -4.46 21.85 -5.26
N LYS A 168 -5.67 22.25 -4.85
CA LYS A 168 -5.93 22.73 -3.47
C LYS A 168 -5.70 21.64 -2.42
N ILE A 169 -5.97 20.37 -2.75
CA ILE A 169 -5.70 19.23 -1.86
C ILE A 169 -4.19 19.01 -1.73
N MET A 170 -3.46 19.05 -2.84
CA MET A 170 -2.00 18.86 -2.85
C MET A 170 -1.26 20.00 -2.14
N ASP A 171 -1.78 21.23 -2.20
CA ASP A 171 -1.22 22.42 -1.53
C ASP A 171 -1.56 22.48 -0.02
N SER A 172 -2.34 21.54 0.53
CA SER A 172 -2.80 21.55 1.93
C SER A 172 -2.27 20.38 2.75
N THR A 173 -1.89 20.66 4.00
CA THR A 173 -1.57 19.64 5.01
C THR A 173 -2.57 19.61 6.18
N ASP A 174 -3.59 20.47 6.16
CA ASP A 174 -4.60 20.58 7.21
C ASP A 174 -5.70 19.51 7.02
N PRO A 175 -5.91 18.60 7.99
CA PRO A 175 -6.91 17.54 7.87
C PRO A 175 -8.34 18.03 7.60
N LYS A 176 -8.76 19.14 8.22
CA LYS A 176 -10.10 19.69 8.02
C LYS A 176 -10.25 20.22 6.61
N GLN A 177 -9.24 20.96 6.13
CA GLN A 177 -9.26 21.53 4.79
C GLN A 177 -9.27 20.43 3.71
N ILE A 178 -8.40 19.42 3.83
CA ILE A 178 -8.34 18.27 2.90
C ILE A 178 -9.71 17.58 2.84
N LYS A 179 -10.32 17.31 3.99
CA LYS A 179 -11.63 16.64 4.07
C LYS A 179 -12.75 17.49 3.46
N GLU A 180 -12.75 18.80 3.68
CA GLU A 180 -13.72 19.70 3.08
C GLU A 180 -13.58 19.80 1.57
N LEU A 181 -12.34 19.84 1.05
CA LEU A 181 -12.05 19.84 -0.38
C LEU A 181 -12.50 18.54 -1.05
N GLY A 182 -12.23 17.40 -0.42
CA GLY A 182 -12.67 16.08 -0.91
C GLY A 182 -14.19 15.91 -1.01
N ARG A 183 -14.97 16.68 -0.25
CA ARG A 183 -16.44 16.77 -0.36
C ARG A 183 -16.91 17.67 -1.51
N LYS A 184 -16.03 18.55 -2.01
CA LYS A 184 -16.32 19.53 -3.07
C LYS A 184 -15.85 19.08 -4.46
N VAL A 185 -15.29 17.87 -4.59
CA VAL A 185 -14.89 17.30 -5.88
C VAL A 185 -16.09 17.32 -6.85
N LYS A 186 -15.91 18.01 -7.97
CA LYS A 186 -16.91 18.14 -9.04
C LYS A 186 -17.09 16.79 -9.75
N ASN A 187 -18.23 16.64 -10.44
CA ASN A 187 -18.56 15.46 -11.24
C ASN A 187 -18.55 14.11 -10.48
N PHE A 188 -18.58 14.16 -9.14
CA PHE A 188 -18.58 12.97 -8.30
C PHE A 188 -19.77 12.07 -8.63
N LYS A 189 -19.48 10.80 -8.90
CA LYS A 189 -20.46 9.74 -9.10
C LYS A 189 -20.13 8.59 -8.16
N ASP A 190 -21.06 8.28 -7.27
CA ASP A 190 -20.82 7.33 -6.18
C ASP A 190 -20.51 5.94 -6.73
N ASP A 191 -21.26 5.47 -7.73
CA ASP A 191 -21.07 4.17 -8.37
C ASP A 191 -19.68 3.98 -9.00
N ILE A 192 -19.09 5.04 -9.57
CA ILE A 192 -17.72 5.00 -10.08
C ILE A 192 -16.72 4.96 -8.91
N TRP A 193 -16.94 5.78 -7.88
CA TRP A 193 -16.09 5.79 -6.70
C TRP A 193 -16.09 4.45 -5.96
N GLU A 194 -17.25 3.83 -5.76
CA GLU A 194 -17.37 2.55 -5.06
C GLU A 194 -16.56 1.44 -5.74
N LYS A 195 -16.52 1.43 -7.08
CA LYS A 195 -15.74 0.44 -7.87
C LYS A 195 -14.23 0.61 -7.73
N LYS A 196 -13.74 1.85 -7.57
CA LYS A 196 -12.30 2.16 -7.59
C LYS A 196 -11.69 2.39 -6.21
N ARG A 197 -12.50 2.84 -5.21
CA ARG A 197 -12.01 3.33 -3.91
C ARG A 197 -11.16 2.31 -3.16
N TYR A 198 -11.52 1.02 -3.24
CA TYR A 198 -10.80 -0.02 -2.52
C TYR A 198 -9.37 -0.19 -3.07
N SER A 199 -9.22 -0.35 -4.38
CA SER A 199 -7.91 -0.44 -5.03
C SER A 199 -7.06 0.82 -4.85
N ILE A 200 -7.69 2.01 -4.90
CA ILE A 200 -7.00 3.27 -4.59
C ILE A 200 -6.39 3.20 -3.19
N ILE A 201 -7.17 2.79 -2.18
CA ILE A 201 -6.72 2.67 -0.79
C ILE A 201 -5.65 1.60 -0.60
N LEU A 202 -5.71 0.48 -1.33
CA LEU A 202 -4.65 -0.53 -1.32
C LEU A 202 -3.33 0.05 -1.86
N ASN A 203 -3.36 0.68 -3.03
CA ASN A 203 -2.18 1.29 -3.67
C ASN A 203 -1.51 2.32 -2.75
N GLY A 204 -2.32 3.20 -2.14
CA GLY A 204 -1.80 4.22 -1.23
C GLY A 204 -1.26 3.64 0.07
N ASN A 205 -1.98 2.70 0.71
CA ASN A 205 -1.49 2.10 1.95
C ASN A 205 -0.21 1.30 1.70
N TYR A 206 -0.09 0.59 0.58
CA TYR A 206 1.15 -0.08 0.23
C TYR A 206 2.31 0.90 0.11
N ALA A 207 2.15 2.02 -0.60
CA ALA A 207 3.17 3.08 -0.67
C ALA A 207 3.50 3.67 0.72
N LYS A 208 2.49 4.02 1.51
CA LYS A 208 2.65 4.54 2.88
C LYS A 208 3.48 3.58 3.75
N PHE A 209 3.06 2.31 3.85
CA PHE A 209 3.71 1.37 4.75
C PHE A 209 5.09 0.94 4.24
N THR A 210 5.30 0.78 2.93
CA THR A 210 6.61 0.40 2.40
C THR A 210 7.68 1.48 2.59
N GLN A 211 7.29 2.76 2.55
CA GLN A 211 8.21 3.89 2.70
C GLN A 211 8.43 4.35 4.15
N ASN A 212 7.70 3.77 5.12
CA ASN A 212 7.80 4.17 6.53
C ASN A 212 8.07 2.95 7.41
N GLU A 213 9.35 2.70 7.72
CA GLU A 213 9.83 1.45 8.35
C GLU A 213 9.11 1.13 9.66
N ASP A 214 8.99 2.08 10.58
CA ASP A 214 8.45 1.79 11.91
C ASP A 214 6.97 1.37 11.87
N ILE A 215 6.15 2.02 11.04
CA ILE A 215 4.73 1.64 10.89
C ILE A 215 4.57 0.39 10.03
N LYS A 216 5.50 0.10 9.11
CA LYS A 216 5.57 -1.19 8.40
C LYS A 216 5.73 -2.34 9.37
N GLN A 217 6.70 -2.22 10.27
CA GLN A 217 6.96 -3.23 11.29
C GLN A 217 5.76 -3.40 12.22
N PHE A 218 5.12 -2.30 12.61
CA PHE A 218 3.90 -2.35 13.41
C PHE A 218 2.75 -3.09 12.69
N LEU A 219 2.57 -2.86 11.39
CA LEU A 219 1.58 -3.59 10.57
C LEU A 219 1.90 -5.09 10.51
N LEU A 220 3.15 -5.47 10.23
CA LEU A 220 3.57 -6.87 10.15
C LEU A 220 3.44 -7.61 11.49
N GLN A 221 3.66 -6.93 12.61
CA GLN A 221 3.49 -7.48 13.96
C GLN A 221 2.04 -7.89 14.28
N THR A 222 1.06 -7.39 13.54
CA THR A 222 -0.34 -7.82 13.69
C THR A 222 -0.57 -9.26 13.22
N LYS A 223 0.37 -9.86 12.49
CA LYS A 223 0.32 -11.26 12.03
C LYS A 223 -1.01 -11.59 11.38
N ASN A 224 -1.79 -12.52 11.93
CA ASN A 224 -3.05 -13.00 11.36
C ASN A 224 -4.28 -12.31 11.97
N LYS A 225 -4.09 -11.29 12.83
CA LYS A 225 -5.20 -10.61 13.49
C LYS A 225 -6.05 -9.84 12.49
N VAL A 226 -7.34 -9.78 12.76
CA VAL A 226 -8.28 -8.97 11.98
C VAL A 226 -8.15 -7.52 12.43
N LEU A 227 -7.79 -6.64 11.50
CA LEU A 227 -7.69 -5.21 11.76
C LEU A 227 -9.08 -4.61 11.65
N VAL A 228 -9.50 -3.83 12.64
CA VAL A 228 -10.86 -3.30 12.71
C VAL A 228 -10.86 -1.82 13.02
N GLU A 229 -11.35 -1.00 12.08
CA GLU A 229 -11.55 0.42 12.33
C GLU A 229 -12.83 0.61 13.18
N ALA A 230 -12.64 0.71 14.49
CA ALA A 230 -13.70 0.87 15.49
C ALA A 230 -14.15 2.35 15.62
N SER A 231 -14.49 2.94 14.48
CA SER A 231 -15.07 4.28 14.39
C SER A 231 -16.60 4.19 14.54
N PRO A 232 -17.22 4.90 15.51
CA PRO A 232 -18.68 4.91 15.64
C PRO A 232 -19.38 5.71 14.53
N TYR A 233 -18.63 6.50 13.76
CA TYR A 233 -19.16 7.41 12.75
C TYR A 233 -18.99 6.90 11.32
N ASP A 234 -18.07 5.95 11.09
CA ASP A 234 -17.77 5.43 9.76
C ASP A 234 -18.36 4.03 9.59
N LYS A 235 -19.27 3.88 8.63
CA LYS A 235 -19.94 2.61 8.31
C LYS A 235 -19.43 1.97 7.02
N ILE A 236 -18.50 2.64 6.32
CA ILE A 236 -17.92 2.13 5.08
C ILE A 236 -16.52 1.62 5.39
N TRP A 237 -15.63 2.51 5.82
CA TRP A 237 -14.25 2.14 6.14
C TRP A 237 -14.14 1.47 7.51
N GLY A 238 -15.02 1.85 8.44
CA GLY A 238 -15.13 1.26 9.77
C GLY A 238 -16.39 0.43 10.02
N ILE A 239 -16.52 -0.05 11.26
CA ILE A 239 -17.62 -0.91 11.72
C ILE A 239 -18.83 -0.17 12.28
N GLY A 240 -18.79 1.18 12.36
CA GLY A 240 -19.87 1.98 12.92
C GLY A 240 -20.10 1.74 14.42
N MET A 241 -19.08 1.27 15.15
CA MET A 241 -19.11 0.93 16.58
C MET A 241 -17.80 1.32 17.26
N ILE A 242 -17.83 1.56 18.57
CA ILE A 242 -16.63 1.80 19.39
C ILE A 242 -15.98 0.48 19.80
N ALA A 243 -14.68 0.51 20.12
CA ALA A 243 -13.92 -0.67 20.52
C ALA A 243 -14.37 -1.30 21.86
N ASP A 244 -15.06 -0.53 22.71
CA ASP A 244 -15.50 -0.99 24.04
C ASP A 244 -16.95 -1.53 24.04
N ASP A 245 -17.59 -1.62 22.87
CA ASP A 245 -18.94 -2.17 22.75
C ASP A 245 -18.90 -3.69 23.00
N GLU A 246 -19.78 -4.20 23.86
CA GLU A 246 -19.83 -5.63 24.23
C GLU A 246 -20.02 -6.56 23.02
N LYS A 247 -20.56 -6.05 21.92
CA LYS A 247 -20.82 -6.80 20.70
C LYS A 247 -19.76 -6.63 19.62
N VAL A 248 -18.69 -5.87 19.89
CA VAL A 248 -17.70 -5.49 18.87
C VAL A 248 -16.94 -6.69 18.27
N GLU A 249 -16.83 -7.80 19.00
CA GLU A 249 -16.19 -9.02 18.51
C GLU A 249 -17.12 -9.91 17.68
N ASN A 250 -18.42 -9.60 17.61
CA ASN A 250 -19.38 -10.30 16.77
C ASN A 250 -19.57 -9.55 15.43
N PRO A 251 -18.98 -10.03 14.32
CA PRO A 251 -19.10 -9.36 13.01
C PRO A 251 -20.55 -9.31 12.47
N PHE A 252 -21.48 -10.13 12.98
CA PHE A 252 -22.91 -10.01 12.63
C PHE A 252 -23.59 -8.77 13.22
N GLU A 253 -23.03 -8.21 14.29
CA GLU A 253 -23.58 -7.03 14.97
C GLU A 253 -22.96 -5.73 14.46
N TRP A 254 -21.94 -5.81 13.60
CA TRP A 254 -21.28 -4.65 13.02
C TRP A 254 -22.25 -3.80 12.20
N LYS A 255 -22.19 -2.48 12.39
CA LYS A 255 -23.05 -1.49 11.72
C LYS A 255 -22.40 -0.92 10.46
N GLY A 256 -21.25 -1.45 10.06
CA GLY A 256 -20.41 -0.99 8.97
C GLY A 256 -19.58 -2.10 8.36
N GLN A 257 -18.87 -1.78 7.27
CA GLN A 257 -18.25 -2.77 6.39
C GLN A 257 -16.78 -3.07 6.70
N ASN A 258 -16.11 -2.26 7.52
CA ASN A 258 -14.69 -2.42 7.86
C ASN A 258 -13.74 -2.48 6.65
N LEU A 259 -14.04 -1.76 5.56
CA LEU A 259 -13.22 -1.83 4.34
C LEU A 259 -11.75 -1.45 4.59
N LEU A 260 -11.47 -0.54 5.53
CA LEU A 260 -10.10 -0.14 5.82
C LEU A 260 -9.32 -1.27 6.49
N GLY A 261 -9.94 -1.94 7.46
CA GLY A 261 -9.33 -3.07 8.15
C GLY A 261 -8.94 -4.18 7.17
N PHE A 262 -9.83 -4.52 6.24
CA PHE A 262 -9.58 -5.50 5.19
C PHE A 262 -8.48 -5.06 4.22
N ALA A 263 -8.48 -3.80 3.78
CA ALA A 263 -7.44 -3.28 2.90
C ALA A 263 -6.05 -3.34 3.55
N LEU A 264 -5.94 -3.00 4.84
CA LEU A 264 -4.69 -3.08 5.59
C LEU A 264 -4.19 -4.52 5.74
N MET A 265 -5.09 -5.50 5.87
CA MET A 265 -4.72 -6.92 5.92
C MET A 265 -4.17 -7.40 4.57
N GLU A 266 -4.79 -7.01 3.44
CA GLU A 266 -4.25 -7.33 2.11
C GLU A 266 -2.86 -6.71 1.89
N VAL A 267 -2.70 -5.44 2.26
CA VAL A 267 -1.40 -4.75 2.20
C VAL A 267 -0.36 -5.44 3.08
N ARG A 268 -0.72 -5.83 4.30
CA ARG A 268 0.17 -6.57 5.22
C ARG A 268 0.64 -7.87 4.59
N ASP A 269 -0.27 -8.65 4.02
CA ASP A 269 0.05 -9.96 3.48
C ASP A 269 0.98 -9.84 2.26
N GLU A 270 0.74 -8.83 1.42
CA GLU A 270 1.61 -8.52 0.29
C GLU A 270 3.01 -8.04 0.74
N ILE A 271 3.09 -7.14 1.73
CA ILE A 271 4.37 -6.72 2.30
C ILE A 271 5.10 -7.92 2.91
N ALA A 272 4.41 -8.79 3.65
CA ALA A 272 5.01 -9.99 4.25
C ALA A 272 5.58 -10.95 3.19
N ARG A 273 4.89 -11.10 2.05
CA ARG A 273 5.34 -11.90 0.91
C ARG A 273 6.60 -11.32 0.28
N ILE A 274 6.58 -10.02 -0.01
CA ILE A 274 7.63 -9.33 -0.76
C ILE A 274 8.89 -9.10 0.08
N TYR A 275 8.75 -8.72 1.35
CA TYR A 275 9.87 -8.35 2.20
C TYR A 275 10.58 -9.55 2.87
N LYS A 276 10.18 -10.79 2.56
CA LYS A 276 10.71 -12.02 3.18
C LYS A 276 12.24 -12.12 3.17
N ASN A 277 12.87 -11.71 2.06
CA ASN A 277 14.32 -11.73 1.91
C ASN A 277 14.96 -10.33 1.85
N HIS A 278 14.23 -9.29 2.25
CA HIS A 278 14.69 -7.90 2.17
C HIS A 278 16.02 -7.66 2.90
N TYR A 279 16.26 -8.37 4.01
CA TYR A 279 17.50 -8.29 4.80
C TYR A 279 18.76 -8.73 4.04
N LYS A 280 18.62 -9.37 2.86
CA LYS A 280 19.76 -9.75 2.00
C LYS A 280 20.26 -8.59 1.13
N LEU A 281 19.53 -7.47 1.08
CA LEU A 281 19.87 -6.31 0.27
C LEU A 281 20.66 -5.30 1.11
N ASN A 282 21.77 -4.80 0.56
CA ASN A 282 22.48 -3.67 1.14
C ASN A 282 21.99 -2.35 0.53
N LEU A 283 20.77 -1.94 0.89
CA LEU A 283 20.16 -0.72 0.32
C LEU A 283 20.98 0.54 0.63
N ASN A 284 21.64 0.63 1.79
CA ASN A 284 22.46 1.79 2.13
C ASN A 284 23.64 1.95 1.16
N GLU A 285 24.37 0.86 0.86
CA GLU A 285 25.46 0.88 -0.11
C GLU A 285 24.96 1.20 -1.52
N LEU A 286 23.79 0.68 -1.90
CA LEU A 286 23.19 0.98 -3.20
C LEU A 286 22.79 2.47 -3.29
N HIS A 287 22.16 3.03 -2.26
CA HIS A 287 21.83 4.46 -2.22
C HIS A 287 23.07 5.35 -2.26
N GLU A 288 24.15 4.99 -1.56
CA GLU A 288 25.43 5.72 -1.63
C GLU A 288 26.06 5.72 -3.03
N GLU A 289 25.76 4.72 -3.87
CA GLU A 289 26.28 4.62 -5.23
C GLU A 289 25.38 5.30 -6.28
N PHE A 290 24.06 5.24 -6.10
CA PHE A 290 23.09 5.55 -7.15
C PHE A 290 22.22 6.79 -6.92
N ASP A 291 22.26 7.40 -5.73
CA ASP A 291 21.65 8.71 -5.43
C ASP A 291 22.64 9.89 -5.61
#